data_AF-A0A7J6RIZ7-F1
#
_entry.id   AF-A0A7J6RIZ7-F1
#
_cell.length_a   1.000
_cell.length_b   1.000
_cell.length_c   1.000
_cell.angle_alpha   90.00
_cell.angle_beta   90.00
_cell.angle_gamma   90.00
#
_symmetry.space_group_name_H-M   'P 1'
#
loop_
_entity.id
_entity.type
_entity.pdbx_description
1 polymer ?
#
loop_
_entity_poly.entity_id
_entity_poly.type
_entity_poly.pdbx_seq_one_letter_code
_entity_poly.pdbx_strand_id
1 'polypeptide(L)'
;TVSTILLVWCIEMFYKGRIPSPTQNFLFWAYAISLGTSIIFLLFSLWFALHASVNAQVFSVRALTQWLRLPVPSAQEIADAASRLKDYEASGVVSMLRVPIVFEQGRKYGHDLPKDL
;
A
#
# COMPACT_ATOMS: atom_id res chain seq x y z
N THR A 1 2.29 -4.27 -16.96
CA THR A 1 2.71 -5.53 -17.59
C THR A 1 2.26 -5.62 -19.04
N VAL A 2 1.00 -5.30 -19.36
CA VAL A 2 0.53 -5.28 -20.76
C VAL A 2 1.31 -4.26 -21.60
N SER A 3 1.46 -3.01 -21.13
CA SER A 3 2.21 -1.98 -21.87
C SER A 3 3.68 -2.34 -22.12
N THR A 4 4.33 -3.05 -21.19
CA THR A 4 5.73 -3.48 -21.34
C THR A 4 5.88 -4.62 -22.35
N ILE A 5 4.93 -5.56 -22.39
CA ILE A 5 4.92 -6.65 -23.38
C ILE A 5 4.72 -6.09 -24.78
N LEU A 6 3.73 -5.18 -24.93
CA LEU A 6 3.45 -4.52 -26.21
C LEU A 6 4.64 -3.67 -26.67
N LEU A 7 5.34 -3.00 -25.74
CA LEU A 7 6.54 -2.22 -26.07
C LEU A 7 7.64 -3.12 -26.66
N VAL A 8 7.95 -4.25 -26.02
CA VAL A 8 8.95 -5.21 -26.53
C VAL A 8 8.52 -5.76 -27.89
N TRP A 9 7.24 -6.08 -28.06
CA TRP A 9 6.71 -6.55 -29.34
C TRP A 9 6.87 -5.51 -30.46
N CYS A 10 6.54 -4.24 -30.20
CA CYS A 10 6.71 -3.16 -31.16
C CYS A 10 8.18 -2.93 -31.54
N ILE A 11 9.10 -3.06 -30.58
CA ILE A 11 10.55 -2.97 -30.82
C ILE A 11 11.02 -4.12 -31.71
N GLU A 12 10.61 -5.36 -31.42
CA GLU A 12 10.97 -6.53 -32.23
C GLU A 12 10.45 -6.42 -33.67
N MET A 13 9.23 -5.94 -33.86
CA MET A 13 8.67 -5.67 -35.19
C MET A 13 9.40 -4.55 -35.93
N PHE A 14 9.93 -3.55 -35.21
CA PHE A 14 10.70 -2.48 -35.83
C PHE A 14 12.05 -2.97 -36.40
N TYR A 15 12.75 -3.86 -35.70
CA TYR A 15 14.06 -4.37 -36.13
C TYR A 15 13.98 -5.60 -37.05
N LYS A 16 13.07 -6.53 -36.79
CA LYS A 16 12.95 -7.80 -37.52
C LYS A 16 11.80 -7.83 -38.53
N GLY A 17 11.00 -6.77 -38.59
CA GLY A 17 9.89 -6.65 -39.53
C GLY A 17 10.38 -6.78 -40.97
N ARG A 18 10.10 -7.93 -41.58
CA ARG A 18 10.51 -8.22 -42.96
C ARG A 18 9.52 -7.59 -43.90
N ILE A 19 9.97 -6.62 -44.68
CA ILE A 19 9.16 -5.94 -45.68
C ILE A 19 9.41 -6.63 -47.03
N PRO A 20 8.37 -7.08 -47.76
CA PRO A 20 8.55 -7.72 -49.05
C PRO A 20 9.11 -6.70 -50.07
N SER A 21 10.21 -7.07 -50.75
CA SER A 21 10.72 -6.33 -51.90
C SER A 21 9.80 -6.61 -53.10
N PRO A 22 9.15 -5.62 -53.77
CA PRO A 22 9.50 -4.20 -53.93
C PRO A 22 8.47 -3.24 -53.29
N THR A 23 8.60 -2.94 -52.00
CA THR A 23 7.69 -1.98 -51.34
C THR A 23 8.01 -0.54 -51.72
N GLN A 24 6.97 0.23 -52.07
CA GLN A 24 7.09 1.65 -52.41
C GLN A 24 7.54 2.47 -51.18
N ASN A 25 8.47 3.42 -51.38
CA ASN A 25 9.11 4.17 -50.29
C ASN A 25 8.13 4.85 -49.31
N PHE A 26 7.00 5.39 -49.79
CA PHE A 26 6.04 6.07 -48.89
C PHE A 26 5.43 5.10 -47.87
N LEU A 27 5.22 3.85 -48.26
CA LEU A 27 4.59 2.84 -47.40
C LEU A 27 5.56 2.39 -46.30
N PHE A 28 6.86 2.33 -46.62
CA PHE A 28 7.91 2.11 -45.63
C PHE A 28 7.93 3.21 -44.55
N TRP A 29 7.85 4.47 -44.96
CA TRP A 29 7.85 5.60 -44.03
C TRP A 29 6.61 5.61 -43.13
N ALA A 30 5.43 5.34 -43.70
CA ALA A 30 4.19 5.23 -42.92
C ALA A 30 4.28 4.11 -41.85
N TYR A 31 4.84 2.96 -42.22
CA TYR A 31 5.12 1.86 -41.29
C TYR A 31 6.09 2.26 -40.17
N ALA A 32 7.23 2.86 -40.53
CA ALA A 32 8.26 3.27 -39.58
C ALA A 32 7.74 4.33 -38.60
N ILE A 33 6.99 5.33 -39.07
CA ILE A 33 6.40 6.38 -38.23
C ILE A 33 5.33 5.80 -37.31
N SER A 34 4.47 4.90 -37.79
CA SER A 34 3.42 4.26 -37.00
C SER A 34 3.98 3.40 -35.87
N LEU A 35 5.02 2.62 -36.13
CA LEU A 35 5.71 1.86 -35.09
C LEU A 35 6.49 2.77 -34.13
N GLY A 36 7.18 3.78 -34.66
CA GLY A 36 7.92 4.75 -33.85
C GLY A 36 7.02 5.50 -32.85
N THR A 37 5.85 5.99 -33.31
CA THR A 37 4.89 6.67 -32.43
C THR A 37 4.30 5.72 -31.39
N SER A 38 4.05 4.45 -31.76
CA SER A 38 3.55 3.43 -30.83
C SER A 38 4.55 3.14 -29.71
N ILE A 39 5.85 3.10 -30.01
CA ILE A 39 6.92 2.92 -29.01
C ILE A 39 6.95 4.10 -28.02
N ILE A 40 6.91 5.34 -28.51
CA ILE A 40 6.93 6.54 -27.66
C ILE A 40 5.67 6.60 -26.79
N PHE A 41 4.50 6.30 -27.36
CA PHE A 41 3.24 6.28 -26.63
C PHE A 41 3.24 5.25 -25.49
N LEU A 42 3.71 4.03 -25.75
CA LEU A 42 3.83 2.97 -24.75
C LEU A 42 4.86 3.31 -23.66
N LEU A 43 5.95 4.00 -24.03
CA LEU A 43 6.95 4.48 -23.06
C LEU A 43 6.35 5.52 -22.10
N PHE A 44 5.60 6.50 -22.62
CA PHE A 44 4.90 7.47 -21.78
C PHE A 44 3.82 6.82 -20.90
N SER A 45 3.09 5.83 -21.44
CA SER A 45 2.12 5.04 -20.65
C SER A 45 2.80 4.36 -19.46
N LEU A 46 3.96 3.73 -19.68
CA LEU A 46 4.73 3.10 -18.61
C LEU A 46 5.22 4.12 -17.59
N TRP A 47 5.72 5.27 -18.05
CA TRP A 47 6.17 6.36 -17.20
C TRP A 47 5.05 6.85 -16.26
N PHE A 48 3.87 7.14 -16.81
CA PHE A 48 2.73 7.57 -16.01
C PHE A 48 2.26 6.50 -15.03
N ALA A 49 2.27 5.23 -15.42
CA ALA A 49 1.93 4.13 -14.52
C ALA A 49 2.92 4.04 -13.33
N LEU A 50 4.23 4.18 -13.59
CA LEU A 50 5.24 4.20 -12.54
C LEU A 50 5.09 5.41 -11.62
N HIS A 51 4.87 6.60 -12.19
CA HIS A 51 4.67 7.82 -11.42
C HIS A 51 3.42 7.74 -10.51
N ALA A 52 2.31 7.23 -11.04
CA ALA A 52 1.09 6.99 -10.28
C ALA A 52 1.31 5.97 -9.14
N SER A 53 2.06 4.90 -9.40
CA SER A 53 2.39 3.88 -8.38
C SER A 53 3.21 4.47 -7.23
N VAL A 54 4.24 5.27 -7.53
CA VAL A 54 5.07 5.91 -6.49
C VAL A 54 4.24 6.89 -5.68
N ASN A 55 3.43 7.73 -6.33
CA ASN A 55 2.57 8.69 -5.64
C ASN A 55 1.54 8.01 -4.74
N ALA A 56 0.93 6.90 -5.19
CA ALA A 56 -0.01 6.14 -4.38
C ALA A 56 0.63 5.59 -3.10
N GLN A 57 1.86 5.07 -3.19
CA GLN A 57 2.61 4.56 -2.04
C GLN A 57 2.97 5.68 -1.06
N VAL A 58 3.50 6.80 -1.56
CA VAL A 58 3.81 7.97 -0.74
C VAL A 58 2.56 8.50 -0.05
N PHE A 59 1.44 8.58 -0.77
CA PHE A 59 0.18 9.03 -0.19
C PHE A 59 -0.33 8.09 0.90
N SER A 60 -0.25 6.77 0.70
CA SER A 60 -0.63 5.78 1.72
C SER A 60 0.16 5.96 3.01
N VAL A 61 1.49 6.10 2.92
CA VAL A 61 2.34 6.32 4.10
C VAL A 61 2.04 7.66 4.78
N ARG A 62 1.84 8.73 4.00
CA ARG A 62 1.45 10.04 4.54
C ARG A 62 0.08 10.01 5.22
N ALA A 63 -0.87 9.25 4.69
CA ALA A 63 -2.17 9.09 5.31
C ALA A 63 -2.05 8.42 6.70
N LEU A 64 -1.24 7.36 6.80
CA LEU A 64 -0.97 6.64 8.06
C LEU A 64 -0.18 7.48 9.08
N THR A 65 0.79 8.29 8.63
CA THR A 65 1.74 8.98 9.53
C THR A 65 1.37 10.41 9.87
N GLN A 66 0.74 11.14 8.95
CA GLN A 66 0.51 12.58 9.09
C GLN A 66 -0.98 12.92 9.21
N TRP A 67 -1.85 12.18 8.51
CA TRP A 67 -3.28 12.49 8.47
C TRP A 67 -4.03 11.81 9.61
N LEU A 68 -3.65 10.57 9.92
CA LEU A 68 -3.97 9.96 11.19
C LEU A 68 -2.98 10.48 12.25
N ARG A 69 -3.08 11.76 12.64
CA ARG A 69 -2.53 12.17 13.93
C ARG A 69 -3.24 11.30 14.97
N LEU A 70 -2.52 10.35 15.56
CA LEU A 70 -2.93 9.77 16.84
C LEU A 70 -3.28 10.95 17.75
N PRO A 71 -4.46 10.95 18.41
CA PRO A 71 -4.76 11.98 19.40
C PRO A 71 -3.59 11.98 20.39
N VAL A 72 -2.82 13.08 20.41
CA VAL A 72 -1.73 13.22 21.38
C VAL A 72 -2.44 13.31 22.72
N PRO A 73 -2.28 12.31 23.61
CA PRO A 73 -3.02 12.29 24.85
C PRO A 73 -2.66 13.56 25.62
N SER A 74 -3.68 14.25 26.11
CA SER A 74 -3.50 15.41 26.97
C SER A 74 -2.67 15.02 28.20
N ALA A 75 -2.03 15.99 28.83
CA ALA A 75 -1.28 15.74 30.07
C ALA A 75 -2.16 15.09 31.17
N GLN A 76 -3.47 15.30 31.12
CA GLN A 76 -4.46 14.64 31.97
C GLN A 76 -4.63 13.15 31.61
N GLU A 77 -4.83 12.81 30.34
CA GLU A 77 -4.93 11.41 29.90
C GLU A 77 -3.65 10.62 30.18
N ILE A 78 -2.48 11.28 30.08
CA ILE A 78 -1.19 10.68 30.48
C ILE A 78 -1.13 10.47 31.99
N ALA A 79 -1.58 11.45 32.79
CA ALA A 79 -1.58 11.35 34.24
C ALA A 79 -2.59 10.31 34.77
N ASP A 80 -3.71 10.11 34.07
CA ASP A 80 -4.72 9.10 34.39
C ASP A 80 -4.29 7.69 33.95
N ALA A 81 -3.55 7.57 32.84
CA ALA A 81 -2.95 6.31 32.42
C ALA A 81 -1.70 5.92 33.25
N ALA A 82 -1.02 6.91 33.83
CA ALA A 82 0.13 6.68 34.70
C ALA A 82 -0.35 6.13 36.05
N SER A 83 -0.13 4.83 36.25
CA SER A 83 -0.33 4.16 37.55
C SER A 83 0.48 4.89 38.63
N ARG A 84 -0.18 5.52 39.61
CA ARG A 84 0.50 6.18 40.71
C ARG A 84 0.93 5.15 41.76
N LEU A 85 2.03 5.43 42.46
CA LEU A 85 2.51 4.58 43.56
C LEU A 85 1.41 4.26 44.60
N LYS A 86 0.53 5.24 44.83
CA LYS A 86 -0.63 5.12 45.72
C LYS A 86 -1.63 4.03 45.26
N ASP A 87 -1.76 3.79 43.96
CA ASP A 87 -2.66 2.77 43.40
C ASP A 87 -2.06 1.36 43.55
N TYR A 88 -0.72 1.27 43.61
CA TYR A 88 0.00 0.03 43.92
C TYR A 88 -0.08 -0.33 45.40
N GLU A 89 -0.15 0.66 46.29
CA GLU A 89 -0.30 0.44 47.73
C GLU A 89 -1.75 0.10 48.12
N ALA A 90 -2.73 0.62 47.37
CA ALA A 90 -4.15 0.38 47.62
C ALA A 90 -4.68 -0.92 46.98
N SER A 91 -4.06 -1.40 45.89
CA SER A 91 -4.47 -2.63 45.21
C SER A 91 -3.41 -3.73 45.42
N GLY A 92 -3.78 -4.76 46.17
CA GLY A 92 -2.86 -5.83 46.58
C GLY A 92 -2.21 -6.57 45.40
N VAL A 93 -1.10 -7.25 45.69
CA VAL A 93 -0.13 -7.92 44.78
C VAL A 93 -0.73 -8.68 43.57
N VAL A 94 -1.99 -9.12 43.64
CA VAL A 94 -2.71 -9.82 42.58
C VAL A 94 -3.10 -8.89 41.40
N SER A 95 -3.35 -7.59 41.62
CA SER A 95 -3.67 -6.62 40.56
C SER A 95 -2.44 -6.13 39.80
N MET A 96 -1.24 -6.38 40.33
CA MET A 96 0.04 -5.92 39.80
C MET A 96 0.47 -6.67 38.54
N LEU A 97 -0.06 -7.89 38.33
CA LEU A 97 0.18 -8.71 37.14
C LEU A 97 -0.92 -8.50 36.08
N ARG A 98 -1.09 -7.27 35.58
CA ARG A 98 -1.86 -7.06 34.34
C ARG A 98 -1.01 -7.46 33.14
N VAL A 99 -1.06 -8.74 32.77
CA VAL A 99 -0.73 -9.18 31.42
C VAL A 99 -1.99 -8.94 30.57
N PRO A 100 -2.02 -7.92 29.70
CA PRO A 100 -3.26 -7.42 29.10
C PRO A 100 -3.90 -8.38 28.10
N ILE A 101 -3.26 -9.51 27.77
CA ILE A 101 -3.71 -10.43 26.74
C ILE A 101 -4.52 -11.62 27.32
N VAL A 102 -4.27 -12.00 28.58
CA VAL A 102 -4.90 -13.20 29.18
C VAL A 102 -6.28 -12.90 29.79
N PHE A 103 -6.48 -11.68 30.31
CA PHE A 103 -7.74 -11.31 30.96
C PHE A 103 -8.88 -10.98 29.98
N GLU A 104 -8.60 -10.55 28.75
CA GLU A 104 -9.64 -10.31 27.75
C GLU A 104 -10.28 -11.61 27.24
N GLN A 105 -9.52 -12.70 27.13
CA GLN A 105 -10.09 -14.02 26.81
C GLN A 105 -10.98 -14.54 27.95
N GLY A 106 -10.59 -14.39 29.22
CA GLY A 106 -11.39 -14.84 30.35
C GLY A 106 -12.75 -14.13 30.49
N ARG A 107 -12.80 -12.83 30.19
CA ARG A 107 -14.05 -12.04 30.27
C ARG A 107 -15.03 -12.35 29.15
N LYS A 108 -14.54 -12.74 27.97
CA LYS A 108 -15.40 -13.13 26.84
C LYS A 108 -16.07 -14.49 27.08
N TYR A 109 -15.37 -15.45 27.68
CA TYR A 109 -15.93 -16.77 28.04
C TYR A 109 -16.82 -16.75 29.30
N GLY A 110 -16.57 -15.85 30.25
CA GLY A 110 -17.37 -15.73 31.48
C GLY A 110 -18.75 -15.10 31.28
N HIS A 111 -18.99 -14.42 30.15
CA HIS A 111 -20.29 -13.84 29.81
C HIS A 111 -21.27 -14.88 29.22
N ASP A 112 -20.76 -16.03 28.76
CA ASP A 112 -21.56 -17.08 28.10
C ASP A 112 -22.03 -18.17 29.07
N LEU A 113 -21.77 -18.03 30.38
CA LEU A 113 -22.25 -18.98 31.38
C LEU A 113 -23.60 -18.50 31.99
N PRO A 114 -24.71 -19.25 31.80
CA PRO A 114 -25.99 -18.90 32.40
C PRO A 114 -25.93 -19.01 33.93
N LYS A 115 -26.51 -18.03 34.63
CA LYS A 115 -26.43 -17.84 36.09
C LYS A 115 -27.53 -18.55 36.87
N ASP A 116 -27.97 -19.71 36.42
CA ASP A 116 -29.02 -20.48 37.10
C ASP A 116 -28.47 -21.85 37.52
N LEU A 117 -27.81 -21.91 38.67
CA LEU A 117 -27.81 -23.03 39.61
C LEU A 117 -27.34 -22.58 41.00
#